data_AF-A0A9D6GE94-F1
#
_entry.id   AF-A0A9D6GE94-F1
#
_cell.length_a   1.000
_cell.length_b   1.000
_cell.length_c   1.000
_cell.angle_alpha   90.00
_cell.angle_beta   90.00
_cell.angle_gamma   90.00
#
_symmetry.space_group_name_H-M   'P 1'
#
loop_
_entity.id
_entity.type
_entity.pdbx_description
1 polymer ?
#
loop_
_entity_poly.entity_id
_entity_poly.type
_entity_poly.pdbx_seq_one_letter_code
_entity_poly.pdbx_strand_id
1 'polypeptide(L)'
;MDNQPGTGEERVDHERVAHSMAEIADRSQRLVQDFLAHQADKGVPEPDPLNIGGAFLEMTARMMANPAHLIEANLGLWKDYMALWHHAASRMFGGTPERVAQPEPGDRRFKDKAWIENDV
;
A
#
# COMPACT_ATOMS: atom_id res chain seq x y z
N MET A 1 -32.49 10.87 -35.30
CA MET A 1 -32.79 10.99 -33.86
C MET A 1 -33.08 9.57 -33.38
N ASP A 2 -32.28 8.87 -32.59
CA ASP A 2 -31.00 9.15 -31.96
C ASP A 2 -30.27 7.81 -31.74
N ASN A 3 -28.94 7.89 -31.80
CA ASN A 3 -27.98 6.82 -31.61
C ASN A 3 -27.40 6.96 -30.20
N GLN A 4 -27.50 5.94 -29.34
CA GLN A 4 -26.60 5.80 -28.19
C GLN A 4 -26.57 4.36 -27.64
N PRO A 5 -25.42 3.67 -27.62
CA PRO A 5 -25.24 2.44 -26.87
C PRO A 5 -24.94 2.79 -25.40
N GLY A 6 -25.80 2.32 -24.50
CA GLY A 6 -25.57 2.43 -23.05
C GLY A 6 -24.41 1.54 -22.62
N THR A 7 -23.44 2.15 -21.96
CA THR A 7 -22.27 1.53 -21.33
C THR A 7 -22.71 0.49 -20.30
N GLY A 8 -22.50 -0.79 -20.61
CA GLY A 8 -22.62 -1.88 -19.64
C GLY A 8 -21.50 -1.77 -18.62
N GLU A 9 -21.88 -1.52 -17.37
CA GLU A 9 -21.03 -1.52 -16.19
C GLU A 9 -20.19 -2.81 -16.14
N GLU A 10 -18.86 -2.69 -16.26
CA GLU A 10 -17.94 -3.81 -16.01
C GLU A 10 -17.95 -4.09 -14.49
N ARG A 11 -18.94 -4.88 -14.04
CA ARG A 11 -18.97 -5.46 -12.70
C ARG A 11 -17.65 -6.21 -12.50
N VAL A 12 -16.86 -5.75 -11.53
CA VAL A 12 -15.65 -6.48 -11.10
C VAL A 12 -16.04 -7.93 -10.84
N ASP A 13 -15.48 -8.84 -11.63
CA ASP A 13 -15.71 -10.28 -11.47
C ASP A 13 -14.84 -10.76 -10.29
N HIS A 14 -15.46 -10.79 -9.12
CA HIS A 14 -14.80 -11.14 -7.86
C HIS A 14 -14.19 -12.55 -7.89
N GLU A 15 -14.77 -13.49 -8.66
CA GLU A 15 -14.22 -14.83 -8.80
C GLU A 15 -12.96 -14.84 -9.66
N ARG A 16 -12.95 -14.07 -10.76
CA ARG A 16 -11.76 -13.88 -11.60
C ARG A 16 -10.62 -13.21 -10.83
N VAL A 17 -10.92 -12.25 -9.97
CA VAL A 17 -9.94 -11.59 -9.09
C VAL A 17 -9.40 -12.57 -8.05
N ALA A 18 -10.27 -13.33 -7.38
CA ALA A 18 -9.85 -14.34 -6.40
C ALA A 18 -8.96 -15.43 -7.02
N HIS A 19 -9.30 -15.88 -8.23
CA HIS A 19 -8.50 -16.84 -8.99
C HIS A 19 -7.12 -16.28 -9.35
N SER A 20 -7.07 -15.04 -9.84
CA SER A 20 -5.81 -14.37 -10.17
C SER A 20 -4.92 -14.18 -8.93
N MET A 21 -5.51 -13.81 -7.79
CA MET A 21 -4.79 -13.69 -6.52
C MET A 21 -4.22 -15.03 -6.05
N ALA A 22 -4.96 -16.12 -6.21
CA ALA A 22 -4.48 -17.46 -5.86
C ALA A 22 -3.30 -17.89 -6.75
N GLU A 23 -3.34 -17.64 -8.05
CA GLU A 23 -2.21 -17.89 -8.95
C GLU A 23 -0.98 -17.05 -8.59
N ILE A 24 -1.17 -15.77 -8.25
CA ILE A 24 -0.09 -14.88 -7.81
C ILE A 24 0.55 -15.42 -6.53
N ALA A 25 -0.26 -15.83 -5.55
CA ALA A 25 0.25 -16.37 -4.29
C ALA A 25 1.08 -17.64 -4.52
N ASP A 26 0.60 -18.56 -5.36
CA ASP A 26 1.28 -19.81 -5.67
C ASP A 26 2.63 -19.57 -6.39
N ARG A 27 2.66 -18.66 -7.38
CA ARG A 27 3.91 -18.27 -8.06
C ARG A 27 4.88 -17.58 -7.11
N SER A 28 4.37 -16.71 -6.23
CA SER A 28 5.19 -16.00 -5.23
C SER A 28 5.82 -16.95 -4.24
N GLN A 29 5.06 -17.96 -3.78
CA GLN A 29 5.57 -18.98 -2.86
C GLN A 29 6.74 -19.76 -3.45
N ARG A 30 6.63 -20.18 -4.72
CA ARG A 30 7.72 -20.88 -5.44
C ARG A 30 8.96 -20.00 -5.56
N LEU A 31 8.78 -18.72 -5.93
CA LEU A 31 9.87 -17.75 -6.06
C LEU A 31 10.62 -17.54 -4.75
N VAL A 32 9.90 -17.44 -3.62
CA VAL A 32 10.49 -17.31 -2.29
C VAL A 32 11.25 -18.58 -1.90
N GLN A 33 10.69 -19.76 -2.18
CA GLN A 33 11.36 -21.04 -1.91
C GLN A 33 12.65 -21.19 -2.73
N ASP A 34 12.61 -20.87 -4.02
CA ASP A 34 13.79 -20.91 -4.89
C ASP A 34 14.85 -19.91 -4.43
N PHE A 35 14.44 -18.68 -4.05
CA PHE A 35 15.35 -17.68 -3.51
C PHE A 35 16.06 -18.16 -2.24
N LEU A 36 15.31 -18.73 -1.29
CA LEU A 36 15.87 -19.25 -0.04
C LEU A 36 16.82 -20.43 -0.29
N ALA A 37 16.48 -21.34 -1.21
CA ALA A 37 17.34 -22.44 -1.61
C ALA A 37 18.66 -21.94 -2.24
N HIS A 38 18.59 -20.96 -3.14
CA HIS A 38 19.76 -20.34 -3.75
C HIS A 38 20.61 -19.52 -2.77
N GLN A 39 19.97 -18.90 -1.76
CA GLN A 39 20.68 -18.16 -0.71
C GLN A 39 21.44 -19.12 0.21
N ALA A 40 20.88 -20.30 0.50
CA ALA A 40 21.52 -21.33 1.30
C ALA A 40 22.71 -21.98 0.57
N ASP A 41 22.59 -22.18 -0.74
CA ASP A 41 23.63 -22.80 -1.58
C ASP A 41 24.83 -21.86 -1.85
N LYS A 42 24.61 -20.55 -1.79
CA LYS A 42 25.67 -19.54 -1.99
C LYS A 42 26.66 -19.41 -0.84
N GLY A 43 26.49 -20.18 0.24
CA GLY A 43 27.39 -20.12 1.40
C GLY A 43 27.39 -18.75 2.06
N VAL A 44 28.09 -18.65 3.19
CA VAL A 44 28.16 -17.46 4.05
C VAL A 44 28.30 -16.18 3.19
N PRO A 45 27.44 -15.17 3.37
CA PRO A 45 27.59 -13.88 2.69
C PRO A 45 29.04 -13.43 2.84
N GLU A 46 29.63 -12.99 1.73
CA GLU A 46 30.95 -12.39 1.69
C GLU A 46 31.18 -11.57 2.97
N PRO A 47 32.25 -11.85 3.75
CA PRO A 47 32.39 -11.32 5.09
C PRO A 47 32.32 -9.80 5.03
N ASP A 48 31.23 -9.24 5.56
CA ASP A 48 30.84 -7.84 5.47
C ASP A 48 31.96 -6.94 6.02
N PRO A 49 32.87 -6.45 5.17
CA PRO A 49 34.11 -5.87 5.62
C PRO A 49 33.89 -4.47 6.20
N LEU A 50 32.70 -3.90 5.96
CA LEU A 50 32.27 -2.60 6.45
C LEU A 50 31.21 -2.71 7.58
N ASN A 51 30.84 -3.93 8.00
CA ASN A 51 29.80 -4.20 8.99
C ASN A 51 28.47 -3.47 8.70
N ILE A 52 28.11 -3.32 7.43
CA ILE A 52 26.87 -2.68 6.97
C ILE A 52 25.64 -3.46 7.47
N GLY A 53 25.67 -4.78 7.39
CA GLY A 53 24.62 -5.66 7.88
C GLY A 53 24.45 -5.57 9.39
N GLY A 54 25.56 -5.53 10.13
CA GLY A 54 25.53 -5.32 11.58
C GLY A 54 24.97 -3.95 11.97
N ALA A 55 25.41 -2.89 11.31
CA ALA A 55 24.91 -1.53 11.54
C ALA A 55 23.41 -1.40 11.19
N PHE A 56 22.97 -2.04 10.11
CA PHE A 56 21.56 -2.08 9.73
C PHE A 56 20.71 -2.80 10.79
N LEU A 57 21.12 -4.00 11.22
CA LEU A 57 20.43 -4.74 12.27
C LEU A 57 20.40 -3.99 13.60
N GLU A 58 21.50 -3.32 13.96
CA GLU A 58 21.56 -2.51 15.18
C GLU A 58 20.63 -1.30 15.10
N MET A 59 20.58 -0.61 13.95
CA MET A 59 19.64 0.48 13.71
C MET A 59 18.19 -0.03 13.80
N THR A 60 17.87 -1.13 13.13
CA THR A 60 16.53 -1.74 13.17
C THR A 60 16.16 -2.17 14.59
N ALA A 61 17.08 -2.76 15.34
CA ALA A 61 16.85 -3.14 16.74
C ALA A 61 16.59 -1.92 17.62
N ARG A 62 17.35 -0.83 17.46
CA ARG A 62 17.12 0.44 18.19
C ARG A 62 15.78 1.08 17.82
N MET A 63 15.41 1.05 16.54
CA MET A 63 14.10 1.51 16.06
C MET A 63 12.95 0.71 16.68
N MET A 64 13.09 -0.62 16.74
CA MET A 64 12.10 -1.52 17.36
C MET A 64 12.06 -1.43 18.89
N ALA A 65 13.17 -1.08 19.55
CA ALA A 65 13.24 -0.90 21.00
C ALA A 65 12.58 0.41 21.46
N ASN A 66 12.53 1.42 20.59
CA ASN A 66 11.84 2.69 20.87
C ASN A 66 10.87 3.07 19.73
N PRO A 67 9.78 2.32 19.55
CA PRO A 67 8.79 2.61 18.53
C PRO A 67 8.04 3.92 18.83
N ALA A 68 7.98 4.33 20.10
CA ALA A 68 7.37 5.59 20.51
C ALA A 68 8.05 6.80 19.86
N HIS A 69 9.38 6.81 19.76
CA HIS A 69 10.12 7.91 19.12
C HIS A 69 9.86 7.99 17.60
N LEU A 70 9.71 6.84 16.93
CA LEU A 70 9.31 6.80 15.51
C LEU A 70 7.88 7.28 15.31
N ILE A 71 6.99 6.89 16.22
CA ILE A 71 5.60 7.36 16.24
C ILE A 71 5.58 8.86 16.49
N GLU A 72 6.29 9.39 17.48
CA GLU A 72 6.42 10.83 17.77
C GLU A 72 6.86 11.63 16.55
N ALA A 73 7.89 11.16 15.84
CA ALA A 73 8.37 11.77 14.61
C ALA A 73 7.34 11.76 13.46
N ASN A 74 6.41 10.80 13.46
CA ASN A 74 5.41 10.59 12.41
C ASN A 74 3.97 10.66 12.95
N LEU A 75 3.73 11.31 14.10
CA LEU A 75 2.42 11.30 14.76
C LEU A 75 1.34 11.89 13.87
N GLY A 76 1.70 12.92 13.08
CA GLY A 76 0.84 13.49 12.05
C GLY A 76 0.42 12.47 11.02
N LEU A 77 1.37 11.73 10.45
CA LEU A 77 1.09 10.68 9.48
C LEU A 77 0.17 9.59 10.05
N TRP A 78 0.40 9.15 11.29
CA TRP A 78 -0.42 8.12 11.93
C TRP A 78 -1.86 8.61 12.17
N LYS A 79 -2.01 9.87 12.59
CA LYS A 79 -3.31 10.53 12.73
C LYS A 79 -4.03 10.62 11.37
N ASP A 80 -3.34 11.00 10.31
CA ASP A 80 -3.91 11.16 8.98
C ASP A 80 -4.36 9.79 8.41
N TYR A 81 -3.58 8.72 8.64
CA TYR A 81 -3.99 7.36 8.28
C TYR A 81 -5.23 6.88 9.03
N MET A 82 -5.34 7.17 10.33
CA MET A 82 -6.54 6.82 11.11
C MET A 82 -7.78 7.58 10.63
N ALA A 83 -7.63 8.86 10.29
CA ALA A 83 -8.70 9.64 9.68
C ALA A 83 -9.13 9.03 8.33
N LEU A 84 -8.18 8.72 7.45
CA LEU A 84 -8.47 8.12 6.15
C LEU A 84 -9.22 6.78 6.29
N TRP A 85 -8.76 5.90 7.17
CA TRP A 85 -9.43 4.61 7.43
C TRP A 85 -10.84 4.78 8.00
N HIS A 86 -11.04 5.73 8.91
CA HIS A 86 -12.35 6.03 9.47
C HIS A 86 -13.33 6.55 8.41
N HIS A 87 -12.86 7.40 7.50
CA HIS A 87 -13.66 7.94 6.39
C HIS A 87 -14.04 6.84 5.41
N ALA A 88 -13.08 6.00 4.99
CA ALA A 88 -13.35 4.85 4.12
C ALA A 88 -14.36 3.87 4.73
N ALA A 89 -14.23 3.56 6.03
CA ALA A 89 -15.18 2.71 6.74
C ALA A 89 -16.57 3.35 6.80
N SER A 90 -16.65 4.64 7.17
CA SER A 90 -17.89 5.41 7.21
C SER A 90 -18.62 5.41 5.86
N ARG A 91 -17.88 5.57 4.75
CA ARG A 91 -18.42 5.52 3.39
C ARG A 91 -18.94 4.13 3.01
N MET A 92 -18.23 3.07 3.38
CA MET A 92 -18.66 1.69 3.15
C MET A 92 -19.97 1.37 3.89
N PHE A 93 -20.22 1.98 5.05
CA PHE A 93 -21.48 1.87 5.79
C PHE A 93 -22.55 2.88 5.36
N GLY A 94 -22.37 3.57 4.22
CA GLY A 94 -23.37 4.47 3.63
C GLY A 94 -23.31 5.92 4.14
N GLY A 95 -22.29 6.29 4.89
CA GLY A 95 -22.01 7.67 5.27
C GLY A 95 -21.46 8.51 4.12
N THR A 96 -21.59 9.83 4.24
CA THR A 96 -20.98 10.81 3.32
C THR A 96 -19.96 11.66 4.10
N PRO A 97 -18.81 11.10 4.47
CA PRO A 97 -17.83 11.82 5.28
C PRO A 97 -17.21 12.98 4.49
N GLU A 98 -16.83 14.06 5.20
CA GLU A 98 -16.15 15.21 4.60
C GLU A 98 -14.77 14.81 4.06
N ARG A 99 -14.28 15.50 3.03
CA ARG A 99 -12.98 15.17 2.43
C ARG A 99 -11.84 15.30 3.44
N VAL A 100 -11.06 14.23 3.56
CA VAL A 100 -9.89 14.15 4.45
C VAL A 100 -8.73 15.02 3.95
N ALA A 101 -8.64 15.27 2.64
CA ALA A 101 -7.66 16.17 2.05
C ALA A 101 -8.27 16.96 0.89
N GLN A 102 -7.90 18.23 0.75
CA GLN A 102 -8.29 19.06 -0.39
C GLN A 102 -7.05 19.60 -1.08
N PRO A 103 -6.96 19.53 -2.43
CA PRO A 103 -5.83 20.07 -3.15
C PRO A 103 -5.77 21.60 -3.00
N GLU A 104 -4.54 22.13 -3.00
CA GLU A 104 -4.29 23.58 -2.97
C GLU A 104 -4.99 24.28 -4.15
N PRO A 105 -5.58 25.49 -3.93
CA PRO A 105 -6.20 26.25 -5.01
C PRO A 105 -5.22 26.54 -6.14
N GLY A 106 -5.48 26.00 -7.33
CA GLY A 106 -4.66 26.20 -8.52
C GLY A 106 -3.68 25.06 -8.84
N ASP A 107 -3.65 23.99 -8.04
CA ASP A 107 -2.86 22.80 -8.39
C ASP A 107 -3.44 22.11 -9.64
N ARG A 108 -2.69 22.19 -10.74
CA ARG A 108 -3.10 21.62 -12.03
C ARG A 108 -3.13 20.09 -12.03
N ARG A 109 -2.45 19.44 -11.09
CA ARG A 109 -2.39 17.97 -10.98
C ARG A 109 -3.74 17.36 -10.64
N PHE A 110 -4.56 18.08 -9.87
CA PHE A 110 -5.84 17.61 -9.34
C PHE A 110 -7.05 18.30 -9.98
N LYS A 111 -6.85 18.87 -11.19
CA LYS A 111 -7.90 19.63 -11.89
C LYS A 111 -8.91 18.72 -12.61
N ASP A 112 -8.55 17.47 -12.86
CA ASP A 112 -9.45 16.49 -13.48
C ASP A 112 -10.55 16.06 -12.49
N LYS A 113 -11.78 15.92 -13.00
CA LYS A 113 -12.94 15.50 -12.19
C LYS A 113 -12.76 14.11 -11.58
N ALA A 114 -11.99 13.23 -12.22
CA ALA A 114 -11.72 11.89 -11.72
C ALA A 114 -11.05 11.90 -10.32
N TRP A 115 -10.30 12.96 -9.98
CA TRP A 115 -9.68 13.14 -8.66
C TRP A 115 -10.69 13.52 -7.56
N ILE A 116 -11.83 14.10 -7.94
CA ILE A 116 -12.88 14.54 -7.01
C ILE A 116 -13.89 13.40 -6.80
N GLU A 117 -14.19 12.65 -7.85
CA GLU A 117 -15.18 11.58 -7.83
C GLU A 117 -14.67 10.31 -7.11
N ASN A 118 -13.36 10.06 -7.13
CA ASN A 118 -12.69 8.93 -6.46
C ASN A 118 -11.90 9.33 -5.20
N ASP A 119 -12.28 10.42 -4.54
CA ASP A 119 -11.71 10.72 -3.23
C ASP A 119 -12.16 9.68 -2.19
N VAL A 120 -11.21 9.21 -1.38
CA VAL A 120 -11.37 8.08 -0.43
C VAL A 120 -11.98 8.53 0.88
#